data_AF-A0A7R7BW94-F1
#
_entry.id   AF-A0A7R7BW94-F1
#
_cell.length_a   1.000
_cell.length_b   1.000
_cell.length_c   1.000
_cell.angle_alpha   90.00
_cell.angle_beta   90.00
_cell.angle_gamma   90.00
#
_symmetry.space_group_name_H-M   'P 1'
#
loop_
_entity.id
_entity.type
_entity.pdbx_description
1 polymer ?
#
loop_
_entity_poly.entity_id
_entity_poly.type
_entity_poly.pdbx_seq_one_letter_code
_entity_poly.pdbx_strand_id
1 'polypeptide(L)'
;MLPHVESRNVAASVDKLLAERGTALLSMKTLIAAVREQTGTERSDADLAGLITKKAALLGVAVLSDLGRPEPGRPDPGRSPQDAGRKFS
;
A
#
# COMPACT_ATOMS: atom_id res chain seq x y z
N MET A 1 -35.89 -0.07 15.71
CA MET A 1 -34.44 0.15 15.79
C MET A 1 -33.92 0.24 14.37
N LEU A 2 -33.60 1.45 13.89
CA LEU A 2 -33.05 1.63 12.55
C LEU A 2 -31.65 1.01 12.53
N PRO A 3 -31.36 0.03 11.64
CA PRO A 3 -30.01 -0.49 11.50
C PRO A 3 -29.14 0.70 11.11
N HIS A 4 -28.14 0.99 11.96
CA HIS A 4 -27.23 2.10 11.76
C HIS A 4 -26.65 1.98 10.35
N VAL A 5 -27.04 2.91 9.48
CA VAL A 5 -26.67 2.96 8.08
C VAL A 5 -25.15 2.88 7.98
N GLU A 6 -24.69 1.76 7.45
CA GLU A 6 -23.52 1.57 6.60
C GLU A 6 -22.46 2.69 6.62
N SER A 7 -21.88 3.00 7.78
CA SER A 7 -20.44 3.26 7.78
C SER A 7 -19.80 1.95 7.39
N ARG A 8 -19.73 1.68 6.08
CA ARG A 8 -19.20 0.46 5.47
C ARG A 8 -18.00 0.02 6.27
N ASN A 9 -18.18 -1.03 7.06
CA ASN A 9 -17.21 -1.40 8.05
C ASN A 9 -15.94 -1.79 7.29
N VAL A 10 -14.94 -0.90 7.33
CA VAL A 10 -13.67 -1.06 6.62
C VAL A 10 -13.08 -2.42 6.94
N ALA A 11 -13.24 -2.84 8.20
CA ALA A 11 -12.79 -4.13 8.65
C ALA A 11 -13.53 -5.31 7.98
N ALA A 12 -14.84 -5.22 7.82
CA ALA A 12 -15.63 -6.25 7.14
C ALA A 12 -15.35 -6.29 5.63
N SER A 13 -15.13 -5.13 5.00
CA SER A 13 -14.78 -5.05 3.57
C SER A 13 -13.40 -5.66 3.30
N VAL A 14 -12.42 -5.42 4.19
CA VAL A 14 -11.10 -6.06 4.11
C VAL A 14 -11.20 -7.57 4.31
N ASP A 15 -11.98 -8.04 5.29
CA ASP A 15 -12.21 -9.48 5.48
C ASP A 15 -12.76 -10.13 4.23
N LYS A 16 -13.80 -9.53 3.63
CA LYS A 16 -14.40 -10.03 2.39
C LYS A 16 -13.40 -10.05 1.24
N LEU A 17 -12.64 -8.96 1.05
CA LEU A 17 -11.61 -8.86 0.01
C LEU A 17 -10.54 -9.93 0.15
N LEU A 18 -10.08 -10.21 1.37
CA LEU A 18 -9.08 -11.23 1.64
C LEU A 18 -9.65 -12.64 1.47
N ALA A 19 -10.89 -12.88 1.92
CA ALA A 19 -11.56 -14.16 1.77
C ALA A 19 -11.86 -14.50 0.30
N GLU A 20 -12.30 -13.53 -0.51
CA GLU A 20 -12.57 -13.73 -1.94
C GLU A 20 -11.30 -13.99 -2.74
N ARG A 21 -10.17 -13.41 -2.33
CA ARG A 21 -8.89 -13.54 -3.05
C ARG A 21 -8.03 -14.69 -2.54
N GLY A 22 -8.30 -15.19 -1.33
CA GLY A 22 -7.84 -16.48 -0.79
C GLY A 22 -6.32 -16.64 -0.71
N THR A 23 -5.72 -17.07 -1.81
CA THR A 23 -4.29 -17.45 -1.91
C THR A 23 -3.50 -16.61 -2.91
N ALA A 24 -4.15 -15.69 -3.62
CA ALA A 24 -3.45 -14.79 -4.52
C ALA A 24 -2.50 -13.89 -3.71
N LEU A 25 -1.24 -13.81 -4.13
CA LEU A 25 -0.32 -12.79 -3.61
C LEU A 25 -0.82 -11.42 -4.06
N LEU A 26 -1.32 -10.64 -3.11
CA LEU A 26 -1.88 -9.31 -3.38
C LEU A 26 -0.89 -8.23 -2.97
N SER A 27 -0.70 -7.24 -3.84
CA SER A 27 0.04 -6.04 -3.49
C SER A 27 -0.77 -5.18 -2.51
N MET A 28 -0.10 -4.67 -1.48
CA MET A 28 -0.67 -3.78 -0.48
C MET A 28 -1.38 -2.57 -1.11
N LYS A 29 -0.80 -1.98 -2.16
CA LYS A 29 -1.43 -0.86 -2.90
C LYS A 29 -2.78 -1.23 -3.49
N THR A 30 -2.88 -2.40 -4.11
CA THR A 30 -4.12 -2.87 -4.73
C THR A 30 -5.20 -3.12 -3.68
N LEU A 31 -4.83 -3.68 -2.53
CA LEU A 31 -5.76 -3.88 -1.42
C LEU A 31 -6.26 -2.54 -0.86
N ILE A 32 -5.36 -1.58 -0.64
CA ILE A 32 -5.72 -0.25 -0.13
C ILE A 32 -6.66 0.47 -1.11
N ALA A 33 -6.35 0.45 -2.41
CA ALA A 33 -7.21 1.05 -3.43
C ALA A 33 -8.61 0.41 -3.43
N ALA A 34 -8.68 -0.92 -3.45
CA ALA A 34 -9.94 -1.65 -3.44
C ALA A 34 -10.76 -1.36 -2.17
N VAL A 35 -10.11 -1.24 -1.01
CA VAL A 35 -10.78 -0.89 0.25
C VAL A 35 -11.32 0.53 0.22
N ARG A 36 -10.56 1.50 -0.31
CA ARG A 36 -11.04 2.88 -0.48
C ARG A 36 -12.21 2.96 -1.44
N GLU A 37 -12.15 2.27 -2.58
CA GLU A 37 -13.26 2.23 -3.53
C GLU A 37 -14.50 1.57 -2.94
N GLN A 38 -14.35 0.48 -2.20
CA GLN A 38 -15.47 -0.17 -1.55
C GLN A 38 -16.04 0.63 -0.39
N THR A 39 -15.23 1.28 0.44
CA THR A 39 -15.69 1.84 1.72
C THR A 39 -15.87 3.36 1.70
N GLY A 40 -15.24 4.07 0.76
CA GLY A 40 -15.14 5.51 0.76
C GLY A 40 -14.28 6.07 1.91
N THR A 41 -13.43 5.23 2.52
CA THR A 41 -12.67 5.63 3.72
C THR A 41 -11.57 6.66 3.42
N GLU A 42 -11.50 7.69 4.25
CA GLU A 42 -10.45 8.73 4.20
C GLU A 42 -9.23 8.39 5.06
N ARG A 43 -9.19 7.21 5.69
CA ARG A 43 -8.07 6.81 6.55
C ARG A 43 -6.74 6.78 5.78
N SER A 44 -5.65 7.04 6.49
CA SER A 44 -4.31 7.01 5.91
C SER A 44 -3.92 5.60 5.46
N ASP A 45 -3.07 5.51 4.44
CA ASP A 45 -2.64 4.22 3.88
C ASP A 45 -1.91 3.35 4.92
N ALA A 46 -1.22 3.95 5.88
CA ALA A 46 -0.58 3.25 6.99
C ALA A 46 -1.59 2.55 7.92
N ASP A 47 -2.72 3.20 8.23
CA ASP A 47 -3.79 2.61 9.05
C ASP A 47 -4.45 1.44 8.30
N LEU A 48 -4.72 1.64 7.01
CA LEU A 48 -5.29 0.61 6.16
C LEU A 48 -4.33 -0.57 5.99
N ALA A 49 -3.03 -0.32 5.79
CA ALA A 49 -2.01 -1.36 5.70
C ALA A 49 -1.92 -2.17 6.99
N GLY A 50 -1.95 -1.50 8.16
CA GLY A 50 -1.96 -2.18 9.46
C GLY A 50 -3.20 -3.07 9.64
N LEU A 51 -4.37 -2.57 9.23
CA LEU A 51 -5.62 -3.31 9.33
C LEU A 51 -5.67 -4.51 8.38
N ILE A 52 -5.20 -4.34 7.14
CA ILE A 52 -5.07 -5.40 6.13
C ILE A 52 -4.11 -6.48 6.62
N THR A 53 -2.92 -6.10 7.10
CA THR A 53 -1.92 -7.02 7.62
C THR A 53 -2.48 -7.86 8.76
N LYS A 54 -3.18 -7.22 9.71
CA LYS A 54 -3.78 -7.91 10.85
C LYS A 54 -4.82 -8.94 10.42
N LYS A 55 -5.69 -8.61 9.45
CA LYS A 55 -6.71 -9.53 8.94
C LYS A 55 -6.13 -10.64 8.08
N ALA A 56 -5.15 -10.32 7.25
CA ALA A 56 -4.46 -11.30 6.43
C ALA A 56 -3.77 -12.36 7.31
N ALA A 57 -3.12 -11.94 8.39
CA ALA A 57 -2.53 -12.86 9.37
C ALA A 57 -3.57 -13.77 10.04
N LEU A 58 -4.76 -13.25 10.36
CA LEU A 58 -5.86 -14.05 10.92
C LEU A 58 -6.40 -15.09 9.92
N LEU A 59 -6.43 -14.74 8.64
CA LEU A 59 -6.93 -15.62 7.57
C LEU A 59 -5.85 -16.52 6.96
N GLY A 60 -4.57 -16.36 7.34
CA GLY A 60 -3.45 -17.08 6.74
C GLY A 60 -3.11 -16.65 5.31
N VAL A 61 -3.48 -15.43 4.92
CA VAL A 61 -3.26 -14.88 3.57
C VAL A 61 -1.93 -14.13 3.53
N ALA A 62 -1.10 -14.40 2.51
CA ALA A 62 0.13 -13.67 2.27
C ALA A 62 -0.14 -12.37 1.49
N VAL A 63 0.21 -11.22 2.08
CA VAL A 63 0.13 -9.90 1.44
C VAL A 63 1.53 -9.39 1.12
N LEU A 64 1.73 -8.95 -0.12
CA LEU A 64 2.98 -8.35 -0.55
C LEU A 64 3.01 -6.88 -0.13
N SER A 65 3.84 -6.57 0.86
CA SER A 65 4.16 -5.19 1.21
C SER A 65 5.04 -4.58 0.11
N ASP A 66 4.44 -3.78 -0.78
CA ASP A 66 5.14 -2.98 -1.82
C ASP A 66 6.01 -1.85 -1.24
N LEU A 67 6.34 -1.91 0.05
CA LEU A 67 6.95 -0.83 0.82
C LEU A 67 8.46 -0.66 0.55
N GLY A 68 8.98 -1.18 -0.56
CA GLY A 68 10.41 -1.43 -0.68
C GLY A 68 11.01 -1.60 -2.06
N ARG A 69 10.46 -1.02 -3.13
CA ARG A 69 11.30 -0.75 -4.30
C ARG A 69 11.63 0.75 -4.38
N PRO A 70 12.83 1.18 -3.94
CA PRO A 70 13.36 2.43 -4.46
C PRO A 70 13.45 2.26 -5.98
N GLU A 71 12.72 3.06 -6.73
CA GLU A 71 12.85 3.16 -8.18
C GLU A 71 14.34 3.38 -8.51
N PRO A 72 15.04 2.42 -9.14
CA PRO A 72 16.43 2.58 -9.47
C PRO A 72 16.49 3.47 -10.72
N GLY A 73 16.44 4.79 -10.56
CA GLY A 73 16.53 5.63 -11.75
C GLY A 73 16.17 7.10 -11.68
N ARG A 74 16.06 7.75 -10.51
CA ARG A 74 16.16 9.22 -10.54
C ARG A 74 17.64 9.62 -10.47
N PRO A 75 18.26 10.06 -11.58
CA PRO A 75 19.54 10.74 -11.48
C PRO A 75 19.34 11.96 -10.58
N ASP A 76 20.12 12.02 -9.51
CA ASP A 76 20.19 13.18 -8.64
C ASP A 76 20.57 14.41 -9.48
N PRO A 77 19.72 15.46 -9.55
CA PRO A 77 19.99 16.62 -10.38
C PRO A 77 21.13 17.52 -9.83
N GLY A 78 21.84 17.09 -8.78
CA GLY A 78 22.87 17.88 -8.11
C GLY A 78 24.31 17.65 -8.57
N ARG A 79 24.61 16.65 -9.40
CA ARG A 79 26.01 16.38 -9.80
C ARG A 79 26.41 17.12 -11.08
N SER A 80 26.76 18.40 -10.93
CA SER A 80 27.45 19.15 -11.98
C SER A 80 28.78 18.47 -12.37
N PRO A 81 29.05 18.17 -13.65
CA PRO A 81 30.29 17.53 -14.09
C PRO A 81 31.53 18.45 -14.14
N GLN A 82 31.52 19.61 -13.47
CA GLN A 82 32.48 20.68 -13.77
C GLN A 82 33.85 20.53 -13.06
N ASP A 83 34.06 19.50 -12.24
CA ASP A 83 35.34 19.29 -11.53
C ASP A 83 36.21 18.18 -12.16
N ALA A 84 36.11 17.99 -13.48
CA ALA A 84 36.98 17.08 -14.21
C ALA A 84 37.95 17.86 -15.11
N GLY A 85 38.96 18.44 -14.48
CA GLY A 85 40.27 18.62 -15.10
C GLY A 85 40.53 19.97 -15.78
N ARG A 86 41.14 20.89 -15.02
CA ARG A 86 42.13 21.80 -15.60
C ARG A 86 43.49 21.49 -14.99
N LYS A 87 44.29 20.83 -15.81
CA LYS A 87 45.62 20.30 -15.54
C LYS A 87 46.57 21.42 -15.10
N PHE A 88 47.40 21.11 -14.11
CA PHE A 88 48.60 21.86 -13.75
C PHE A 88 49.48 22.06 -15.00
N SER A 89 49.94 23.28 -15.22
CA SER A 89 51.10 23.64 -16.04
C SER A 89 51.88 24.71 -15.31
#